data_AF-A4PU42-F1
#
_entry.id   AF-A4PU42-F1
#
_cell.length_a   1.000
_cell.length_b   1.000
_cell.length_c   1.000
_cell.angle_alpha   90.00
_cell.angle_beta   90.00
_cell.angle_gamma   90.00
#
_symmetry.space_group_name_H-M   'P 1'
#
loop_
_entity.id
_entity.type
_entity.pdbx_description
1 polymer ?
#
loop_
_entity_poly.entity_id
_entity_poly.type
_entity_poly.pdbx_seq_one_letter_code
_entity_poly.pdbx_strand_id
1 'polypeptide(L)'
;MIVNCQTTEIPFKKTTQIDVWVMKEYGSRDSWCKLFTLVESCFNFHLKLLRPLCYSSDRSKVLLVTNHATSMSANPRKLFWYDLKNEQVIYVRGIPTLNEVMICAESLVPPSFLTY
;
A
#
# COMPACT_ATOMS: atom_id res chain seq x y z
N MET A 1 7.56 -5.44 -4.33
CA MET A 1 7.70 -4.06 -3.85
C MET A 1 6.64 -3.21 -4.53
N ILE A 2 5.80 -2.50 -3.77
CA ILE A 2 4.83 -1.54 -4.32
C ILE A 2 5.42 -0.17 -4.06
N VAL A 3 5.57 0.63 -5.11
CA VAL A 3 6.23 1.93 -5.05
C VAL A 3 5.23 2.90 -5.63
N ASN A 4 4.73 3.83 -4.84
CA ASN A 4 3.81 4.90 -5.23
C ASN A 4 2.30 4.61 -5.32
N CYS A 5 1.57 5.55 -4.75
CA CYS A 5 0.14 5.76 -4.85
C CYS A 5 -0.09 7.17 -5.38
N GLN A 6 -0.96 7.34 -6.38
CA GLN A 6 -1.33 8.65 -6.91
C GLN A 6 -2.80 8.92 -6.60
N THR A 7 -3.09 10.13 -6.09
CA THR A 7 -4.47 10.55 -5.79
C THR A 7 -5.06 11.30 -6.97
N THR A 8 -6.34 11.03 -7.27
CA THR A 8 -7.11 11.79 -8.24
C THR A 8 -8.47 12.15 -7.63
N GLU A 9 -8.84 13.43 -7.74
CA GLU A 9 -10.16 13.92 -7.36
C GLU A 9 -11.01 14.01 -8.63
N ILE A 10 -12.17 13.34 -8.66
CA ILE A 10 -13.06 13.35 -9.83
C ILE A 10 -13.96 14.59 -9.73
N PRO A 11 -13.91 15.55 -10.67
CA PRO A 11 -14.55 16.87 -10.51
C PRO A 11 -16.07 16.83 -10.27
N PHE A 12 -16.76 15.80 -10.77
CA PHE A 12 -18.22 15.66 -10.70
C PHE A 12 -18.71 14.79 -9.54
N LYS A 13 -17.81 14.19 -8.75
CA LYS A 13 -18.14 13.32 -7.63
C LYS A 13 -17.18 13.60 -6.48
N LYS A 14 -17.69 14.01 -5.31
CA LYS A 14 -16.90 14.20 -4.06
C LYS A 14 -16.21 12.92 -3.53
N THR A 15 -16.06 11.90 -4.34
CA THR A 15 -15.30 10.68 -4.02
C THR A 15 -13.86 10.87 -4.48
N THR A 16 -12.94 10.90 -3.52
CA THR A 16 -11.51 10.77 -3.81
C THR A 16 -11.20 9.32 -4.19
N GLN A 17 -10.41 9.14 -5.24
CA GLN A 17 -9.87 7.84 -5.63
C GLN A 17 -8.35 7.88 -5.58
N ILE A 18 -7.73 6.74 -5.23
CA ILE A 18 -6.28 6.58 -5.29
C ILE A 18 -5.97 5.39 -6.19
N ASP A 19 -5.17 5.64 -7.22
CA ASP A 19 -4.61 4.60 -8.04
C ASP A 19 -3.31 4.11 -7.41
N VAL A 20 -3.24 2.80 -7.17
CA VAL A 20 -2.04 2.14 -6.70
C VAL A 20 -1.29 1.59 -7.91
N TRP A 21 -0.04 1.98 -8.05
CA TRP A 21 0.81 1.58 -9.17
C TRP A 21 1.95 0.68 -8.67
N VAL A 22 2.40 -0.22 -9.54
CA VAL A 22 3.54 -1.08 -9.26
C VAL A 22 4.49 -1.08 -10.44
N MET A 23 5.78 -1.12 -10.16
CA MET A 23 6.82 -1.29 -11.14
C MET A 23 7.09 -2.79 -11.29
N LYS A 24 6.85 -3.36 -12.48
CA LYS A 24 7.07 -4.80 -12.74
C LYS A 24 8.57 -5.14 -12.76
N GLU A 25 9.38 -4.24 -13.32
CA GLU A 25 10.82 -4.39 -13.43
C GLU A 25 11.50 -3.19 -12.77
N TYR A 26 12.23 -3.44 -11.69
CA TYR A 26 12.84 -2.38 -10.90
C TYR A 26 13.80 -1.51 -11.73
N GLY A 27 13.65 -0.19 -11.63
CA GLY A 27 14.44 0.79 -12.40
C GLY A 27 13.88 1.11 -13.80
N SER A 28 12.94 0.32 -14.33
CA SER A 28 12.36 0.55 -15.65
C SER A 28 11.11 1.43 -15.56
N ARG A 29 11.18 2.65 -16.10
CA ARG A 29 10.05 3.60 -16.15
C ARG A 29 8.88 3.05 -16.99
N ASP A 30 9.15 2.24 -17.99
CA ASP A 30 8.09 1.73 -18.86
C ASP A 30 7.38 0.50 -18.26
N SER A 31 7.88 -0.02 -17.13
CA SER A 31 7.32 -1.18 -16.44
C SER A 31 6.25 -0.82 -15.39
N TRP A 32 5.92 0.46 -15.24
CA TRP A 32 4.85 0.93 -14.38
C TRP A 32 3.49 0.44 -14.90
N CYS A 33 2.76 -0.30 -14.06
CA CYS A 33 1.39 -0.67 -14.33
C CYS A 33 0.48 -0.35 -13.15
N LYS A 34 -0.73 0.12 -13.46
CA LYS A 34 -1.79 0.28 -12.48
C LYS A 34 -2.18 -1.09 -11.92
N LEU A 35 -2.23 -1.21 -10.61
CA LEU A 35 -2.54 -2.46 -9.91
C LEU A 35 -4.02 -2.51 -9.52
N PHE A 36 -4.53 -1.48 -8.84
CA PHE A 36 -5.94 -1.32 -8.48
C PHE A 36 -6.26 0.14 -8.15
N THR A 37 -7.55 0.44 -8.00
CA THR A 37 -8.06 1.74 -7.52
C THR A 37 -8.74 1.57 -6.18
N LEU A 38 -8.42 2.44 -5.23
CA LEU A 38 -9.15 2.59 -3.97
C LEU A 38 -10.16 3.73 -4.10
N VAL A 39 -11.37 3.49 -3.59
CA VAL A 39 -12.42 4.52 -3.53
C VAL A 39 -12.67 4.88 -2.07
N GLU A 40 -12.61 6.17 -1.74
CA GLU A 40 -12.66 6.62 -0.34
C GLU A 40 -13.94 6.21 0.38
N SER A 41 -15.06 6.12 -0.34
CA SER A 41 -16.34 5.66 0.21
C SER A 41 -16.32 4.22 0.75
N CYS A 42 -15.30 3.42 0.43
CA CYS A 42 -15.13 2.06 0.95
C CYS A 42 -14.40 2.03 2.30
N PHE A 43 -13.94 3.18 2.81
CA PHE A 43 -13.10 3.29 3.99
C PHE A 43 -13.65 4.31 4.99
N ASN A 44 -13.43 4.05 6.28
CA ASN A 44 -13.81 4.97 7.37
C ASN A 44 -12.71 6.02 7.67
N PHE A 45 -11.80 6.27 6.73
CA PHE A 45 -10.69 7.19 6.88
C PHE A 45 -10.26 7.74 5.51
N HIS A 46 -9.52 8.85 5.53
CA HIS A 46 -9.02 9.47 4.30
C HIS A 46 -7.97 8.61 3.60
N LEU A 47 -8.16 8.37 2.29
CA LEU A 47 -7.23 7.56 1.50
C LEU A 47 -5.81 8.16 1.47
N LYS A 48 -5.65 9.48 1.65
CA LYS A 48 -4.35 10.18 1.73
C LYS A 48 -3.47 9.66 2.89
N LEU A 49 -4.07 9.00 3.87
CA LEU A 49 -3.36 8.37 4.98
C LEU A 49 -2.85 6.98 4.64
N LEU A 50 -3.20 6.40 3.49
CA LEU A 50 -2.80 5.03 3.15
C LEU A 50 -1.43 4.95 2.50
N ARG A 51 -0.68 3.96 2.96
CA ARG A 51 0.59 3.55 2.36
C ARG A 51 0.57 2.05 2.08
N PRO A 52 0.81 1.62 0.83
CA PRO A 52 1.06 0.22 0.55
C PRO A 52 2.44 -0.19 1.06
N LEU A 53 2.51 -1.43 1.57
CA LEU A 53 3.71 -2.01 2.14
C LEU A 53 4.23 -3.12 1.22
N CYS A 54 3.53 -4.24 1.14
CA CYS A 54 3.99 -5.43 0.42
C CYS A 54 2.82 -6.26 -0.11
N TYR A 55 3.15 -7.27 -0.91
CA TYR A 55 2.20 -8.31 -1.29
C TYR A 55 2.17 -9.42 -0.23
N SER A 56 1.08 -10.17 -0.18
CA SER A 56 1.08 -11.51 0.40
C SER A 56 2.02 -12.45 -0.38
N SER A 57 2.40 -13.58 0.22
CA SER A 57 3.30 -14.56 -0.40
C SER A 57 2.79 -15.07 -1.75
N ASP A 58 1.50 -15.30 -1.86
CA ASP A 58 0.79 -15.72 -3.08
C ASP A 58 0.45 -14.56 -4.03
N ARG A 59 0.82 -13.32 -3.66
CA ARG A 59 0.53 -12.09 -4.39
C ARG A 59 -0.96 -11.80 -4.62
N SER A 60 -1.86 -12.48 -3.91
CA SER A 60 -3.31 -12.25 -4.03
C SER A 60 -3.79 -11.01 -3.26
N LYS A 61 -2.98 -10.51 -2.31
CA LYS A 61 -3.35 -9.40 -1.42
C LYS A 61 -2.23 -8.38 -1.31
N VAL A 62 -2.60 -7.15 -1.01
CA VAL A 62 -1.68 -6.06 -0.71
C VAL A 62 -1.87 -5.60 0.73
N LEU A 63 -0.78 -5.53 1.48
CA LEU A 63 -0.77 -5.00 2.83
C LEU A 63 -0.74 -3.47 2.77
N LEU A 64 -1.70 -2.85 3.44
CA LEU A 64 -1.85 -1.41 3.55
C LEU A 64 -1.74 -1.00 5.03
N VAL A 65 -1.12 0.15 5.27
CA VAL A 65 -1.04 0.76 6.59
C VAL A 65 -1.56 2.19 6.54
N THR A 66 -2.26 2.62 7.60
CA THR A 66 -2.53 4.04 7.79
C THR A 66 -1.30 4.73 8.38
N ASN A 67 -0.76 5.71 7.66
CA ASN A 67 0.16 6.70 8.20
C ASN A 67 -0.62 7.68 9.06
N HIS A 68 -0.01 8.01 10.19
CA HIS A 68 -0.52 9.03 11.08
C HIS A 68 0.02 10.39 10.64
N ALA A 69 -0.86 11.34 10.34
CA ALA A 69 -0.48 12.74 10.35
C ALA A 69 -0.58 13.22 11.81
N THR A 70 0.57 13.56 12.41
CA THR A 70 0.74 14.16 13.75
C THR A 70 0.77 13.19 14.95
N SER A 71 1.78 13.33 15.81
CA SER A 71 2.00 12.52 17.02
C SER A 71 0.99 12.74 18.15
N MET A 72 -0.15 13.41 17.89
CA MET A 72 -1.15 13.75 18.91
C MET A 72 -2.51 13.06 18.77
N SER A 73 -2.79 12.35 17.67
CA SER A 73 -4.06 11.60 17.54
C SER A 73 -3.92 10.23 18.22
N ALA A 74 -4.88 9.89 19.07
CA ALA A 74 -4.96 8.62 19.80
C ALA A 74 -5.32 7.41 18.90
N ASN A 75 -5.27 7.54 17.58
CA ASN A 75 -5.60 6.45 16.65
C ASN A 75 -4.35 5.68 16.26
N PRO A 76 -4.13 4.45 16.76
CA PRO A 76 -2.97 3.67 16.35
C PRO A 76 -2.99 3.41 14.84
N ARG A 77 -1.80 3.29 14.23
CA ARG A 77 -1.68 2.85 12.84
C ARG A 77 -2.44 1.53 12.68
N LYS A 78 -3.31 1.46 11.67
CA LYS A 78 -4.11 0.27 11.36
C LYS A 78 -3.49 -0.44 10.19
N LEU A 79 -3.45 -1.76 10.28
CA LEU A 79 -2.96 -2.66 9.23
C LEU A 79 -4.14 -3.43 8.66
N PHE A 80 -4.21 -3.52 7.35
CA PHE A 80 -5.26 -4.27 6.67
C PHE A 80 -4.76 -4.80 5.33
N TRP A 81 -5.33 -5.93 4.92
CA TRP A 81 -5.12 -6.49 3.60
C TRP A 81 -6.16 -5.93 2.63
N TYR A 82 -5.74 -5.67 1.40
CA TYR A 82 -6.63 -5.47 0.27
C TYR A 82 -6.55 -6.71 -0.62
N ASP A 83 -7.66 -7.42 -0.77
CA ASP A 83 -7.78 -8.57 -1.64
C ASP A 83 -7.97 -8.11 -3.09
N LEU A 84 -7.00 -8.42 -3.94
CA LEU A 84 -7.00 -7.98 -5.34
C LEU A 84 -8.06 -8.69 -6.17
N LYS A 85 -8.44 -9.91 -5.78
CA LYS A 85 -9.40 -10.73 -6.53
C LYS A 85 -10.83 -10.34 -6.19
N ASN A 86 -11.08 -10.10 -4.91
CA ASN A 86 -12.43 -9.81 -4.39
C ASN A 86 -12.69 -8.31 -4.19
N GLU A 87 -11.67 -7.47 -4.39
CA GLU A 87 -11.70 -6.01 -4.21
C GLU A 87 -12.18 -5.59 -2.80
N GLN A 88 -11.73 -6.33 -1.78
CA GLN A 88 -12.20 -6.19 -0.40
C GLN A 88 -11.10 -5.90 0.60
N VAL A 89 -11.46 -5.20 1.66
CA VAL A 89 -10.58 -4.84 2.76
C VAL A 89 -10.76 -5.83 3.91
N ILE A 90 -9.67 -6.45 4.33
CA ILE A 90 -9.65 -7.42 5.43
C ILE A 90 -8.82 -6.83 6.57
N TYR A 91 -9.47 -6.52 7.68
CA TYR A 91 -8.81 -5.95 8.86
C TYR A 91 -7.93 -6.99 9.57
N VAL A 92 -6.67 -6.64 9.82
CA VAL A 92 -5.79 -7.47 10.66
C VAL A 92 -6.13 -7.20 12.12
N ARG A 93 -6.70 -8.19 12.81
CA ARG A 93 -7.11 -8.08 14.22
C ARG A 93 -5.95 -8.44 15.15
N GLY A 94 -5.95 -7.89 16.36
CA GLY A 94 -5.03 -8.31 17.43
C GLY A 94 -3.67 -7.63 17.42
N ILE A 95 -3.46 -6.58 16.62
CA ILE A 95 -2.27 -5.74 16.69
C ILE A 95 -2.60 -4.50 17.55
N PRO A 96 -2.14 -4.44 18.80
CA PRO A 96 -2.61 -3.44 19.76
C PRO A 96 -2.15 -2.02 19.41
N THR A 97 -0.95 -1.85 18.84
CA THR A 97 -0.43 -0.57 18.33
C THR A 97 0.76 -0.85 17.40
N LEU A 98 0.81 -0.19 16.23
CA LEU A 98 1.97 -0.23 15.33
C LEU A 98 2.69 1.11 15.39
N ASN A 99 3.84 1.15 16.06
CA ASN A 99 4.68 2.36 16.10
C ASN A 99 5.44 2.51 14.78
N GLU A 100 6.07 1.42 14.35
CA GLU A 100 6.86 1.34 13.12
C GLU A 100 6.52 0.06 12.34
N VAL A 101 6.63 0.14 11.02
CA VAL A 101 6.52 -1.02 10.14
C VAL A 101 7.75 -1.05 9.25
N MET A 102 8.55 -2.11 9.39
CA MET A 102 9.67 -2.40 8.51
C MET A 102 9.32 -3.57 7.60
N ILE A 103 9.75 -3.49 6.35
CA ILE A 103 9.65 -4.58 5.39
C ILE A 103 11.07 -5.04 5.11
N CYS A 104 11.36 -6.30 5.45
CA CYS A 104 12.58 -6.94 5.00
C CYS A 104 12.39 -7.35 3.54
N ALA A 105 13.00 -6.62 2.62
CA ALA A 105 13.13 -7.05 1.24
C ALA A 105 14.48 -7.76 1.11
N GLU A 106 14.50 -8.97 0.55
CA GLU A 106 15.75 -9.57 0.08
C GLU A 106 16.42 -8.63 -0.95
N SER A 107 17.74 -8.70 -1.03
CA SER A 107 18.54 -7.89 -1.95
C SER A 107 17.94 -7.91 -3.35
N LEU A 108 17.63 -6.73 -3.89
CA LEU A 108 17.22 -6.56 -5.29
C LEU A 108 18.40 -6.73 -6.26
N VAL A 109 19.61 -6.93 -5.73
CA VAL A 109 20.81 -7.19 -6.50
C VAL A 109 21.02 -8.71 -6.59
N PRO A 110 21.15 -9.27 -7.80
CA PRO A 110 21.50 -10.68 -7.99
C PRO A 110 22.79 -11.02 -7.22
N PRO A 111 22.87 -12.21 -6.59
CA PRO A 111 24.07 -12.64 -5.85
C PRO A 111 25.38 -12.55 -6.66
N SER A 112 25.28 -12.60 -7.99
CA SER A 112 26.41 -12.48 -8.92
C SER A 112 27.16 -11.14 -8.86
N PHE A 113 26.61 -10.10 -8.22
CA PHE A 113 27.30 -8.81 -8.03
C PHE A 113 27.93 -8.66 -6.64
N LEU A 114 27.90 -9.69 -5.79
CA LEU A 114 28.41 -9.66 -4.41
C LEU A 114 29.77 -10.35 -4.23
N THR A 115 30.50 -10.65 -5.32
CA THR A 115 31.87 -11.14 -5.24
C THR A 115 32.84 -9.98 -5.03
N TYR A 116 33.38 -9.87 -3.82
CA TYR A 116 34.58 -9.10 -3.48
C TYR A 116 35.77 -10.06 -3.37
#